data_AF-A0A939FTX3-F1
#
_entry.id   AF-A0A939FTX3-F1
#
_cell.length_a   1.000
_cell.length_b   1.000
_cell.length_c   1.000
_cell.angle_alpha   90.00
_cell.angle_beta   90.00
_cell.angle_gamma   90.00
#
_symmetry.space_group_name_H-M   'P 1'
#
loop_
_entity.id
_entity.type
_entity.pdbx_description
1 polymer ?
#
loop_
_entity_poly.entity_id
_entity_poly.type
_entity_poly.pdbx_seq_one_letter_code
_entity_poly.pdbx_strand_id
1 'polypeptide(L)'
;MLRIDVSIFSGRPDPSWIITDESVVRNLLSDVADAAEEAVGIPGAGYDGLGYREVVVSAVSDDEPWPESVPRSFSLGTLGARNPGRSAELARHVVEGMTRHTDTRLAEHEQTPLDDGLRELVLGEIDAFAAEPPAWTRSPALPAHPLRTTAREIEPAATCYIEFGQFNPGFWNTPQVQPRNNCYNYARNIRTDTFAQPGRAHSAQTGTMACPNVTNAALADGFVRRFQCLPDSEKPRWLTALVIWPGYDFHWYRLQSGNFWGHKPGSTPARDYDNSGNRITNPETCNRGNYRDFCGYFYAGRSVVIR
;
A
#
# COMPACT_ATOMS: atom_id res chain seq x y z
N MET A 1 -25.43 3.67 -6.10
CA MET A 1 -24.18 4.26 -5.62
C MET A 1 -23.20 3.18 -5.31
N LEU A 2 -22.17 3.12 -6.15
CA LEU A 2 -21.03 2.24 -5.94
C LEU A 2 -19.83 3.08 -5.58
N ARG A 3 -19.06 2.66 -4.57
CA ARG A 3 -17.71 3.14 -4.35
C ARG A 3 -16.75 2.17 -5.02
N ILE A 4 -15.85 2.73 -5.81
CA ILE A 4 -14.74 2.02 -6.42
C ILE A 4 -13.45 2.45 -5.74
N ASP A 5 -12.62 1.48 -5.37
CA ASP A 5 -11.28 1.67 -4.82
C ASP A 5 -10.29 0.81 -5.62
N VAL A 6 -9.30 1.44 -6.24
CA VAL A 6 -8.25 0.73 -6.98
C VAL A 6 -7.08 0.47 -6.05
N SER A 7 -6.91 -0.77 -5.58
CA SER A 7 -5.79 -1.09 -4.69
C SER A 7 -4.50 -1.18 -5.49
N ILE A 8 -3.67 -0.15 -5.41
CA ILE A 8 -2.44 -0.01 -6.21
C ILE A 8 -1.28 0.63 -5.44
N PHE A 9 -1.56 1.63 -4.61
CA PHE A 9 -0.53 2.40 -3.92
C PHE A 9 -0.26 1.86 -2.53
N SER A 10 0.97 2.08 -2.07
CA SER A 10 1.41 1.78 -0.74
C SER A 10 1.53 3.01 0.16
N GLY A 11 2.08 4.12 -0.34
CA GLY A 11 2.36 5.32 0.42
C GLY A 11 1.20 6.30 0.34
N ARG A 12 0.73 6.57 -0.88
CA ARG A 12 -0.44 7.39 -1.17
C ARG A 12 -1.74 6.60 -0.99
N PRO A 13 -2.87 7.27 -0.67
CA PRO A 13 -4.21 6.69 -0.73
C PRO A 13 -4.47 6.06 -2.09
N ASP A 14 -5.20 4.96 -2.11
CA ASP A 14 -5.64 4.34 -3.35
C ASP A 14 -6.56 5.29 -4.13
N PRO A 15 -6.55 5.28 -5.48
CA PRO A 15 -7.52 6.01 -6.28
C PRO A 15 -8.95 5.51 -6.01
N SER A 16 -9.86 6.45 -5.76
CA SER A 16 -11.25 6.10 -5.40
C SER A 16 -12.25 7.05 -6.06
N TRP A 17 -13.44 6.54 -6.39
CA TRP A 17 -14.56 7.37 -6.86
C TRP A 17 -15.91 6.76 -6.49
N ILE A 18 -16.97 7.57 -6.61
CA ILE A 18 -18.34 7.14 -6.40
C ILE A 18 -19.11 7.26 -7.73
N ILE A 19 -19.76 6.18 -8.12
CA ILE A 19 -20.70 6.14 -9.25
C ILE A 19 -22.09 6.42 -8.70
N THR A 20 -22.64 7.59 -9.01
CA THR A 20 -23.96 8.04 -8.54
C THR A 20 -25.08 7.78 -9.56
N ASP A 21 -24.76 7.65 -10.84
CA ASP A 21 -25.73 7.39 -11.90
C ASP A 21 -26.32 5.99 -11.77
N GLU A 22 -27.63 5.91 -11.52
CA GLU A 22 -28.34 4.65 -11.31
C GLU A 22 -28.28 3.70 -12.53
N SER A 23 -28.28 4.24 -13.74
CA SER A 23 -28.21 3.44 -14.97
C SER A 23 -26.83 2.81 -15.12
N VAL A 24 -25.77 3.56 -14.82
CA VAL A 24 -24.38 3.06 -14.82
C VAL A 24 -24.21 1.98 -13.74
N VAL A 25 -24.73 2.22 -12.53
CA VAL A 25 -24.69 1.23 -11.44
C VAL A 25 -25.41 -0.06 -11.83
N ARG A 26 -26.62 0.05 -12.38
CA ARG A 26 -27.41 -1.12 -12.78
C ARG A 26 -26.72 -1.91 -13.89
N ASN A 27 -26.20 -1.24 -14.91
CA ASN A 27 -25.51 -1.90 -16.01
C ASN A 27 -24.25 -2.63 -15.51
N LEU A 28 -23.42 -1.95 -14.70
CA LEU A 28 -22.22 -2.57 -14.14
C LEU A 28 -22.56 -3.79 -13.27
N LEU A 29 -23.56 -3.70 -12.40
CA LEU A 29 -23.97 -4.84 -11.57
C LEU A 29 -24.56 -5.99 -12.40
N SER A 30 -25.25 -5.69 -13.51
CA SER A 30 -25.73 -6.71 -14.45
C SER A 30 -24.56 -7.45 -15.11
N ASP A 31 -23.60 -6.71 -15.65
CA ASP A 31 -22.42 -7.29 -16.32
C ASP A 31 -21.59 -8.15 -15.36
N VAL A 32 -21.48 -7.72 -14.09
CA VAL A 32 -20.82 -8.50 -13.03
C VAL A 32 -21.64 -9.73 -12.64
N ALA A 33 -22.97 -9.61 -12.51
CA ALA A 33 -23.83 -10.72 -12.13
C ALA A 33 -23.76 -11.88 -13.14
N ASP A 34 -23.66 -11.58 -14.43
CA ASP A 34 -23.52 -12.56 -15.51
C ASP A 34 -22.21 -13.37 -15.43
N ALA A 35 -21.19 -12.83 -14.76
CA ALA A 35 -19.87 -13.45 -14.60
C ALA A 35 -19.50 -13.70 -13.13
N ALA A 36 -20.45 -13.63 -12.20
CA ALA A 36 -20.16 -13.58 -10.76
C ALA A 36 -19.39 -14.81 -10.26
N GLU A 37 -19.73 -16.01 -10.72
CA GLU A 37 -19.06 -17.24 -10.27
C GLU A 37 -17.59 -17.31 -10.71
N GLU A 38 -17.23 -16.66 -11.81
CA GLU A 38 -15.91 -16.74 -12.42
C GLU A 38 -15.02 -15.54 -12.07
N ALA A 39 -15.57 -14.33 -12.16
CA ALA A 39 -14.82 -13.09 -12.23
C ALA A 39 -14.77 -12.31 -10.92
N VAL A 40 -15.68 -12.59 -9.98
CA VAL A 40 -15.75 -11.90 -8.69
C VAL A 40 -14.84 -12.58 -7.67
N GLY A 41 -13.95 -11.79 -7.06
CA GLY A 41 -13.12 -12.17 -5.93
C GLY A 41 -13.63 -11.61 -4.60
N ILE A 42 -13.14 -12.21 -3.51
CA ILE A 42 -13.27 -11.63 -2.17
C ILE A 42 -12.17 -10.56 -2.03
N PRO A 43 -12.50 -9.31 -1.64
CA PRO A 43 -11.50 -8.26 -1.45
C PRO A 43 -10.37 -8.70 -0.52
N GLY A 44 -9.12 -8.50 -0.94
CA GLY A 44 -7.91 -8.87 -0.21
C GLY A 44 -7.58 -10.37 -0.20
N ALA A 45 -8.39 -11.23 -0.84
CA ALA A 45 -8.10 -12.66 -0.90
C ALA A 45 -7.00 -13.01 -1.91
N GLY A 46 -6.82 -12.18 -2.93
CA GLY A 46 -5.80 -12.35 -3.98
C GLY A 46 -4.41 -11.85 -3.58
N TYR A 47 -3.70 -11.31 -4.57
CA TYR A 47 -2.35 -10.76 -4.42
C TYR A 47 -2.36 -9.53 -3.51
N ASP A 48 -1.50 -9.52 -2.49
CA ASP A 48 -1.40 -8.45 -1.49
C ASP A 48 -0.09 -7.63 -1.61
N GLY A 49 0.58 -7.76 -2.77
CA GLY A 49 1.85 -7.15 -3.15
C GLY A 49 1.95 -5.62 -3.14
N LEU A 50 3.16 -5.13 -3.38
CA LEU A 50 3.36 -3.77 -3.88
C LEU A 50 2.94 -3.67 -5.35
N GLY A 51 2.35 -2.55 -5.73
CA GLY A 51 1.79 -2.31 -7.07
C GLY A 51 0.30 -2.63 -7.13
N TYR A 52 -0.24 -2.78 -8.34
CA TYR A 52 -1.64 -3.13 -8.55
C TYR A 52 -1.99 -4.49 -7.92
N ARG A 53 -3.19 -4.56 -7.33
CA ARG A 53 -3.69 -5.75 -6.61
C ARG A 53 -5.08 -6.14 -7.06
N GLU A 54 -6.01 -5.18 -7.08
CA GLU A 54 -7.41 -5.40 -7.43
C GLU A 54 -8.18 -4.07 -7.53
N VAL A 55 -9.34 -4.13 -8.19
CA VAL A 55 -10.37 -3.08 -8.14
C VAL A 55 -11.48 -3.56 -7.20
N VAL A 56 -11.67 -2.88 -6.09
CA VAL A 56 -12.73 -3.18 -5.13
C VAL A 56 -13.97 -2.34 -5.46
N VAL A 57 -15.11 -3.01 -5.56
CA VAL A 57 -16.43 -2.39 -5.77
C VAL A 57 -17.27 -2.65 -4.54
N SER A 58 -17.85 -1.60 -3.97
CA SER A 58 -18.68 -1.70 -2.77
C SER A 58 -19.94 -0.85 -2.84
N ALA A 59 -21.03 -1.37 -2.30
CA ALA A 59 -22.27 -0.62 -2.11
C ALA A 59 -22.05 0.51 -1.10
N VAL A 60 -22.50 1.72 -1.43
CA VAL A 60 -22.45 2.88 -0.51
C VAL A 60 -23.66 2.89 0.45
N SER A 61 -24.77 2.28 0.04
CA SER A 61 -26.01 2.18 0.81
C SER A 61 -26.51 0.73 0.85
N ASP A 62 -27.21 0.39 1.93
CA ASP A 62 -27.90 -0.88 2.16
C ASP A 62 -29.27 -0.98 1.46
N ASP A 63 -29.89 0.15 1.12
CA ASP A 63 -31.25 0.19 0.54
C ASP A 63 -31.28 0.04 -1.00
N GLU A 64 -30.13 0.05 -1.67
CA GLU A 64 -30.08 -0.08 -3.12
C GLU A 64 -30.44 -1.49 -3.62
N PRO A 65 -31.27 -1.62 -4.67
CA PRO A 65 -31.52 -2.88 -5.33
C PRO A 65 -30.21 -3.53 -5.80
N TRP A 66 -30.01 -4.80 -5.45
CA TRP A 66 -28.74 -5.50 -5.64
C TRP A 66 -28.95 -6.94 -6.13
N PRO A 67 -28.23 -7.42 -7.15
CA PRO A 67 -28.35 -8.80 -7.61
C PRO A 67 -27.96 -9.80 -6.52
N GLU A 68 -28.77 -10.83 -6.27
CA GLU A 68 -28.51 -11.82 -5.21
C GLU A 68 -27.20 -12.59 -5.38
N SER A 69 -26.74 -12.74 -6.63
CA SER A 69 -25.49 -13.44 -6.98
C SER A 69 -24.22 -12.63 -6.71
N VAL A 70 -24.33 -11.32 -6.45
CA VAL A 70 -23.18 -10.43 -6.29
C VAL A 70 -23.06 -10.03 -4.81
N PRO A 71 -21.90 -10.17 -4.16
CA PRO A 71 -21.71 -9.64 -2.81
C PRO A 71 -21.80 -8.11 -2.78
N ARG A 72 -22.23 -7.50 -1.66
CA ARG A 72 -22.26 -6.02 -1.50
C ARG A 72 -20.88 -5.36 -1.55
N SER A 73 -19.82 -6.14 -1.38
CA SER A 73 -18.43 -5.72 -1.57
C SER A 73 -17.67 -6.87 -2.22
N PHE A 74 -17.04 -6.60 -3.35
CA PHE A 74 -16.36 -7.59 -4.17
C PHE A 74 -15.15 -7.00 -4.87
N SER A 75 -14.24 -7.83 -5.36
CA SER A 75 -13.10 -7.38 -6.14
C SER A 75 -13.08 -7.95 -7.56
N LEU A 76 -12.56 -7.13 -8.47
CA LEU A 76 -12.33 -7.41 -9.89
C LEU A 76 -10.84 -7.23 -10.20
N GLY A 77 -10.40 -7.75 -11.34
CA GLY A 77 -9.00 -7.71 -11.77
C GLY A 77 -8.06 -8.27 -10.72
N THR A 78 -8.44 -9.39 -10.10
CA THR A 78 -7.78 -9.96 -8.92
C THR A 78 -7.41 -11.42 -9.16
N LEU A 79 -6.31 -11.89 -8.55
CA LEU A 79 -5.97 -13.32 -8.51
C LEU A 79 -6.86 -14.12 -7.54
N GLY A 80 -7.73 -13.45 -6.77
CA GLY A 80 -8.74 -14.11 -5.94
C GLY A 80 -9.93 -14.63 -6.72
N ALA A 81 -10.09 -14.26 -8.00
CA ALA A 81 -11.16 -14.74 -8.88
C ALA A 81 -10.82 -16.10 -9.49
N ARG A 82 -11.83 -16.91 -9.83
CA ARG A 82 -11.61 -18.21 -10.50
C ARG A 82 -11.05 -18.04 -11.91
N ASN A 83 -11.44 -16.96 -12.58
CA ASN A 83 -10.97 -16.56 -13.90
C ASN A 83 -10.37 -15.14 -13.83
N PRO A 84 -9.07 -15.00 -13.51
CA PRO A 84 -8.42 -13.70 -13.39
C PRO A 84 -8.47 -12.85 -14.67
N GLY A 85 -8.43 -13.47 -15.85
CA GLY A 85 -8.53 -12.77 -17.13
C GLY A 85 -9.90 -12.10 -17.30
N ARG A 86 -10.99 -12.84 -17.07
CA ARG A 86 -12.35 -12.27 -17.10
C ARG A 86 -12.55 -11.21 -16.02
N SER A 87 -11.96 -11.43 -14.85
CA SER A 87 -11.95 -10.45 -13.76
C SER A 87 -11.26 -9.14 -14.18
N ALA A 88 -10.13 -9.23 -14.88
CA ALA A 88 -9.38 -8.08 -15.39
C ALA A 88 -10.14 -7.30 -16.46
N GLU A 89 -10.85 -7.98 -17.38
CA GLU A 89 -11.71 -7.32 -18.38
C GLU A 89 -12.78 -6.44 -17.71
N LEU A 90 -13.45 -6.95 -16.68
CA LEU A 90 -14.46 -6.19 -15.93
C LEU A 90 -13.83 -5.03 -15.15
N ALA A 91 -12.69 -5.25 -14.49
CA ALA A 91 -11.96 -4.18 -13.79
C ALA A 91 -11.56 -3.06 -14.75
N ARG A 92 -11.08 -3.42 -15.95
CA ARG A 92 -10.71 -2.48 -16.99
C ARG A 92 -11.90 -1.62 -17.39
N HIS A 93 -13.06 -2.23 -17.66
CA HIS A 93 -14.28 -1.50 -18.01
C HIS A 93 -14.71 -0.48 -16.93
N VAL A 94 -14.59 -0.86 -15.66
CA VAL A 94 -14.84 0.04 -14.52
C VAL A 94 -13.88 1.23 -14.52
N VAL A 95 -12.58 1.00 -14.73
CA VAL A 95 -11.55 2.04 -14.71
C VAL A 95 -11.62 2.96 -15.93
N GLU A 96 -12.02 2.47 -17.10
CA GLU A 96 -12.20 3.30 -18.31
C GLU A 96 -13.17 4.47 -18.08
N GLY A 97 -14.16 4.30 -17.21
CA GLY A 97 -15.11 5.34 -16.82
C GLY A 97 -14.63 6.31 -15.74
N MET A 98 -13.48 6.08 -15.10
CA MET A 98 -13.12 6.74 -13.82
C MET A 98 -13.11 8.28 -13.88
N THR A 99 -12.65 8.87 -14.98
CA THR A 99 -12.51 10.32 -15.13
C THR A 99 -13.85 11.04 -15.25
N ARG A 100 -14.94 10.31 -15.56
CA ARG A 100 -16.31 10.83 -15.61
C ARG A 100 -16.88 11.12 -14.23
N HIS A 101 -16.22 10.67 -13.16
CA HIS A 101 -16.69 10.78 -11.78
C HIS A 101 -15.90 11.83 -10.96
N THR A 102 -15.16 12.71 -11.65
CA THR A 102 -14.34 13.78 -11.04
C THR A 102 -15.16 14.84 -10.30
N ASP A 103 -16.43 15.01 -10.63
CA ASP A 103 -17.32 15.98 -9.98
C ASP A 103 -17.62 15.64 -8.51
N THR A 104 -17.57 14.35 -8.14
CA THR A 104 -17.73 13.93 -6.74
C THR A 104 -16.37 13.90 -6.06
N ARG A 105 -15.98 15.02 -5.45
CA ARG A 105 -14.68 15.17 -4.80
C ARG A 105 -14.57 14.35 -3.51
N LEU A 106 -13.58 13.46 -3.47
CA LEU A 106 -13.20 12.70 -2.28
C LEU A 106 -11.90 13.26 -1.67
N ALA A 107 -11.60 12.92 -0.42
CA ALA A 107 -10.38 13.38 0.26
C ALA A 107 -9.11 12.81 -0.40
N GLU A 108 -9.21 11.60 -0.93
CA GLU A 108 -8.16 10.88 -1.65
C GLU A 108 -7.67 11.68 -2.87
N HIS A 109 -8.55 12.44 -3.54
CA HIS A 109 -8.24 13.20 -4.76
C HIS A 109 -7.22 14.31 -4.56
N GLU A 110 -6.99 14.76 -3.32
CA GLU A 110 -5.89 15.68 -3.00
C GLU A 110 -4.52 15.06 -3.28
N GLN A 111 -4.43 13.73 -3.12
CA GLN A 111 -3.21 12.98 -3.29
C GLN A 111 -3.25 12.09 -4.52
N THR A 112 -4.40 11.65 -5.03
CA THR A 112 -4.55 10.79 -6.21
C THR A 112 -5.68 11.32 -7.11
N PRO A 113 -5.44 12.42 -7.83
CA PRO A 113 -6.45 13.02 -8.69
C PRO A 113 -6.86 12.07 -9.83
N LEU A 114 -8.15 11.98 -10.13
CA LEU A 114 -8.70 11.13 -11.19
C LEU A 114 -8.52 11.75 -12.58
N ASP A 115 -7.26 11.96 -12.99
CA ASP A 115 -6.91 12.47 -14.30
C ASP A 115 -6.63 11.34 -15.31
N ASP A 116 -6.47 11.71 -16.58
CA ASP A 116 -6.17 10.74 -17.65
C ASP A 116 -4.83 10.02 -17.40
N GLY A 117 -3.84 10.68 -16.80
CA GLY A 117 -2.55 10.06 -16.48
C GLY A 117 -2.68 8.93 -15.47
N LEU A 118 -3.48 9.13 -14.42
CA LEU A 118 -3.80 8.08 -13.46
C LEU A 118 -4.64 6.97 -14.08
N ARG A 119 -5.59 7.29 -14.96
CA ARG A 119 -6.36 6.26 -15.69
C ARG A 119 -5.46 5.38 -16.54
N GLU A 120 -4.60 5.97 -17.36
CA GLU A 120 -3.69 5.20 -18.22
C GLU A 120 -2.70 4.36 -17.40
N LEU A 121 -2.21 4.87 -16.26
CA LEU A 121 -1.42 4.09 -15.32
C LEU A 121 -2.18 2.84 -14.85
N VAL A 122 -3.39 3.02 -14.31
CA VAL A 122 -4.17 1.92 -13.73
C VAL A 122 -4.53 0.88 -14.80
N LEU A 123 -4.97 1.33 -16.00
CA LEU A 123 -5.28 0.42 -17.11
C LEU A 123 -4.04 -0.38 -17.54
N GLY A 124 -2.88 0.28 -17.66
CA GLY A 124 -1.63 -0.41 -17.99
C GLY A 124 -1.21 -1.43 -16.93
N GLU A 125 -1.43 -1.14 -15.65
CA GLU A 125 -1.13 -2.07 -14.56
C GLU A 125 -2.13 -3.24 -14.50
N ILE A 126 -3.41 -3.02 -14.80
CA ILE A 126 -4.41 -4.10 -14.97
C ILE A 126 -3.98 -5.04 -16.10
N ASP A 127 -3.64 -4.49 -17.26
CA ASP A 127 -3.24 -5.26 -18.44
C ASP A 127 -1.97 -6.07 -18.15
N ALA A 128 -0.94 -5.44 -17.54
CA ALA A 128 0.30 -6.11 -17.17
C ALA A 128 0.06 -7.23 -16.14
N PHE A 129 -0.78 -6.98 -15.14
CA PHE A 129 -1.13 -7.97 -14.12
C PHE A 129 -1.90 -9.16 -14.68
N ALA A 130 -2.78 -8.94 -15.67
CA ALA A 130 -3.52 -9.99 -16.34
C ALA A 130 -2.62 -10.83 -17.27
N ALA A 131 -1.67 -10.19 -17.97
CA ALA A 131 -0.75 -10.85 -18.88
C ALA A 131 0.32 -11.68 -18.14
N GLU A 132 0.89 -11.12 -17.08
CA GLU A 132 1.96 -11.72 -16.29
C GLU A 132 1.62 -11.65 -14.79
N PRO A 133 0.67 -12.48 -14.31
CA PRO A 133 0.27 -12.46 -12.91
C PRO A 133 1.47 -12.81 -12.01
N PRO A 134 1.68 -12.09 -10.89
CA PRO A 134 2.79 -12.35 -10.01
C PRO A 134 2.81 -13.82 -9.53
N ALA A 135 3.99 -14.45 -9.57
CA ALA A 135 4.20 -15.74 -8.97
C ALA A 135 4.08 -15.61 -7.44
N TRP A 136 2.88 -15.86 -6.93
CA TRP A 136 2.54 -15.64 -5.53
C TRP A 136 2.21 -16.95 -4.85
N THR A 137 3.00 -17.27 -3.83
CA THR A 137 2.64 -18.27 -2.83
C THR A 137 2.71 -17.58 -1.47
N ARG A 138 1.62 -17.61 -0.69
CA ARG A 138 1.65 -17.12 0.70
C ARG A 138 2.60 -18.05 1.46
N SER A 139 3.84 -17.61 1.67
CA SER A 139 4.74 -18.28 2.60
C SER A 139 4.03 -18.43 3.94
N PRO A 140 4.10 -19.61 4.60
CA PRO A 140 3.48 -19.81 5.91
C PRO A 140 3.93 -18.72 6.87
N ALA A 141 3.00 -18.22 7.70
CA ALA A 141 3.33 -17.26 8.75
C ALA A 141 4.44 -17.86 9.63
N LEU A 142 5.65 -17.31 9.55
CA LEU A 142 6.76 -17.70 10.40
C LEU A 142 6.48 -17.25 11.85
N PRO A 143 6.82 -18.07 12.86
CA PRO A 143 6.52 -17.75 14.25
C PRO A 143 7.19 -16.43 14.67
N ALA A 144 6.46 -15.62 15.44
CA ALA A 144 7.00 -14.41 16.04
C ALA A 144 8.15 -14.79 17.00
N HIS A 145 9.37 -14.34 16.71
CA HIS A 145 10.50 -14.55 17.61
C HIS A 145 10.56 -13.45 18.68
N PRO A 146 10.49 -13.78 19.97
CA PRO A 146 10.47 -12.77 21.01
C PRO A 146 11.88 -12.45 21.50
N LEU A 147 12.61 -11.53 20.82
CA LEU A 147 13.78 -10.89 21.42
C LEU A 147 13.89 -9.43 20.98
N ARG A 148 13.74 -8.49 21.92
CA ARG A 148 14.26 -7.12 21.76
C ARG A 148 15.78 -7.22 21.86
N THR A 149 16.47 -7.25 20.73
CA THR A 149 17.92 -7.06 20.70
C THR A 149 18.23 -5.62 20.30
N THR A 150 19.45 -5.17 20.56
CA THR A 150 20.03 -3.97 19.93
C THR A 150 21.03 -4.47 18.89
N ALA A 151 20.97 -3.97 17.65
CA ALA A 151 22.03 -4.22 16.68
C ALA A 151 23.00 -3.05 16.60
N ARG A 152 24.22 -3.41 16.18
CA ARG A 152 25.29 -2.49 15.85
C ARG A 152 25.40 -2.43 14.32
N GLU A 153 25.34 -1.24 13.76
CA GLU A 153 25.73 -1.01 12.36
C GLU A 153 27.15 -0.42 12.32
N ILE A 154 28.01 -0.95 11.44
CA ILE A 154 29.43 -0.57 11.35
C ILE A 154 29.74 -0.06 9.94
N GLU A 155 30.24 1.16 9.85
CA GLU A 155 31.04 1.70 8.73
C GLU A 155 32.39 2.19 9.31
N PRO A 156 33.43 2.44 8.49
CA PRO A 156 34.76 2.84 8.97
C PRO A 156 34.79 4.10 9.86
N ALA A 157 33.73 4.93 9.86
CA ALA A 157 33.69 6.23 10.54
C ALA A 157 32.62 6.41 11.64
N ALA A 158 31.65 5.50 11.79
CA ALA A 158 30.60 5.62 12.83
C ALA A 158 30.00 4.27 13.24
N THR A 159 29.66 4.15 14.53
CA THR A 159 28.84 3.05 15.08
C THR A 159 27.53 3.63 15.59
N CYS A 160 26.42 3.28 14.94
CA CYS A 160 25.09 3.65 15.43
C CYS A 160 24.42 2.44 16.11
N TYR A 161 23.61 2.74 17.12
CA TYR A 161 22.82 1.76 17.85
C TYR A 161 21.36 1.92 17.44
N ILE A 162 20.72 0.80 17.10
CA ILE A 162 19.31 0.74 16.75
C ILE A 162 18.57 -0.22 17.66
N GLU A 163 17.27 0.00 17.80
CA GLU A 163 16.37 -0.89 18.52
C GLU A 163 15.57 -1.76 17.55
N PHE A 164 15.41 -3.05 17.87
CA PHE A 164 14.55 -3.95 17.10
C PHE A 164 13.14 -4.03 17.68
N GLY A 165 12.15 -3.95 16.79
CA GLY A 165 10.76 -4.22 17.10
C GLY A 165 10.42 -5.66 16.75
N GLN A 166 9.50 -6.27 17.49
CA GLN A 166 8.91 -7.54 17.04
C GLN A 166 8.00 -7.27 15.85
N PHE A 167 8.01 -8.19 14.89
CA PHE A 167 6.99 -8.22 13.86
C PHE A 167 5.64 -8.57 14.50
N ASN A 168 4.72 -7.61 14.52
CA ASN A 168 3.42 -7.75 15.20
C ASN A 168 2.26 -7.47 14.23
N PRO A 169 1.95 -8.40 13.31
CA PRO A 169 0.85 -8.23 12.37
C PRO A 169 -0.50 -8.12 13.09
N GLY A 170 -0.66 -8.73 14.27
CA GLY A 170 -1.91 -8.65 15.05
C GLY A 170 -2.29 -7.23 15.49
N PHE A 171 -1.31 -6.33 15.67
CA PHE A 171 -1.58 -4.92 15.93
C PHE A 171 -2.05 -4.17 14.68
N TRP A 172 -1.46 -4.48 13.52
CA TRP A 172 -1.68 -3.75 12.26
C TRP A 172 -2.86 -4.28 11.45
N ASN A 173 -3.16 -5.57 11.55
CA ASN A 173 -4.07 -6.31 10.66
C ASN A 173 -5.44 -6.50 11.34
N THR A 174 -5.91 -5.45 12.00
CA THR A 174 -7.27 -5.38 12.55
C THR A 174 -8.12 -4.48 11.68
N PRO A 175 -9.44 -4.73 11.55
CA PRO A 175 -10.33 -3.93 10.72
C PRO A 175 -10.29 -2.41 11.02
N GLN A 176 -10.00 -2.04 12.27
CA GLN A 176 -9.97 -0.64 12.71
C GLN A 176 -8.65 0.06 12.39
N VAL A 177 -7.55 -0.69 12.24
CA VAL A 177 -6.18 -0.15 12.08
C VAL A 177 -5.70 -0.26 10.64
N GLN A 178 -5.95 -1.41 10.01
CA GLN A 178 -5.42 -1.76 8.70
C GLN A 178 -5.77 -0.73 7.61
N PRO A 179 -7.02 -0.26 7.44
CA PRO A 179 -7.35 0.63 6.33
C PRO A 179 -6.85 2.08 6.51
N ARG A 180 -6.45 2.49 7.72
CA ARG A 180 -6.12 3.89 8.05
C ARG A 180 -4.63 4.17 8.22
N ASN A 181 -3.79 3.16 8.07
CA ASN A 181 -2.36 3.26 8.31
C ASN A 181 -1.60 2.56 7.19
N ASN A 182 -0.56 3.22 6.68
CA ASN A 182 0.19 2.77 5.50
C ASN A 182 1.62 2.34 5.84
N CYS A 183 2.49 2.28 4.83
CA CYS A 183 3.90 1.93 4.99
C CYS A 183 4.67 2.90 5.90
N TYR A 184 4.35 4.20 5.88
CA TYR A 184 5.05 5.22 6.66
C TYR A 184 4.69 5.12 8.15
N ASN A 185 3.40 4.91 8.44
CA ASN A 185 2.91 4.56 9.78
C ASN A 185 3.62 3.33 10.34
N TYR A 186 3.65 2.27 9.53
CA TYR A 186 4.28 1.00 9.90
C TYR A 186 5.78 1.18 10.19
N ALA A 187 6.48 1.93 9.32
CA ALA A 187 7.91 2.18 9.42
C ALA A 187 8.29 2.93 10.70
N ARG A 188 7.52 3.98 11.08
CA ARG A 188 7.69 4.64 12.38
C ARG A 188 7.21 3.75 13.52
N ASN A 189 6.37 2.75 13.30
CA ASN A 189 5.63 2.10 14.38
C ASN A 189 4.69 3.08 15.13
N ILE A 190 3.98 3.96 14.41
CA ILE A 190 2.88 4.78 14.93
C ILE A 190 1.60 4.52 14.15
N ARG A 191 0.52 4.27 14.88
CA ARG A 191 -0.83 4.34 14.35
C ARG A 191 -1.36 5.77 14.50
N THR A 192 -1.31 6.56 13.45
CA THR A 192 -1.91 7.91 13.44
C THR A 192 -3.35 7.90 12.93
N ASP A 193 -3.77 6.81 12.27
CA ASP A 193 -5.09 6.66 11.64
C ASP A 193 -5.41 7.72 10.58
N THR A 194 -4.37 8.25 9.93
CA THR A 194 -4.44 9.35 8.95
C THR A 194 -3.86 8.99 7.59
N PHE A 195 -3.34 7.77 7.41
CA PHE A 195 -2.62 7.35 6.21
C PHE A 195 -1.41 8.27 5.93
N ALA A 196 -0.40 8.18 6.79
CA ALA A 196 0.61 9.22 6.96
C ALA A 196 1.44 9.52 5.70
N GLN A 197 1.70 10.80 5.45
CA GLN A 197 2.46 11.26 4.30
C GLN A 197 3.75 11.95 4.76
N PRO A 198 4.92 11.65 4.17
CA PRO A 198 6.17 12.34 4.47
C PRO A 198 6.01 13.88 4.35
N GLY A 199 6.44 14.58 5.39
CA GLY A 199 6.41 16.05 5.50
C GLY A 199 5.07 16.63 5.90
N ARG A 200 3.98 15.85 6.01
CA ARG A 200 2.64 16.39 6.29
C ARG A 200 2.49 17.00 7.67
N ALA A 201 3.21 16.48 8.67
CA ALA A 201 3.19 17.06 10.00
C ALA A 201 3.78 18.47 10.04
N HIS A 202 4.61 18.83 9.05
CA HIS A 202 5.39 20.07 9.01
C HIS A 202 5.13 20.90 7.75
N SER A 203 4.02 20.65 7.04
CA SER A 203 3.66 21.35 5.79
C SER A 203 4.77 21.30 4.72
N ALA A 204 5.57 20.23 4.72
CA ALA A 204 6.72 20.00 3.85
C ALA A 204 6.49 18.82 2.88
N GLN A 205 5.24 18.50 2.58
CA GLN A 205 4.89 17.42 1.64
C GLN A 205 5.38 17.72 0.23
N THR A 206 5.53 16.67 -0.56
CA THR A 206 5.86 16.74 -1.99
C THR A 206 4.78 16.07 -2.82
N GLY A 207 4.43 16.68 -3.96
CA GLY A 207 3.62 16.03 -5.00
C GLY A 207 4.43 15.14 -5.94
N THR A 208 5.77 15.27 -5.93
CA THR A 208 6.68 14.50 -6.79
C THR A 208 7.22 13.29 -6.05
N MET A 209 6.94 12.10 -6.57
CA MET A 209 7.43 10.82 -6.04
C MET A 209 8.79 10.48 -6.65
N ALA A 210 9.84 11.07 -6.07
CA ALA A 210 11.23 10.84 -6.41
C ALA A 210 12.08 10.80 -5.13
N CYS A 211 13.21 10.07 -5.15
CA CYS A 211 14.04 9.89 -3.97
C CYS A 211 14.41 11.20 -3.25
N PRO A 212 14.92 12.25 -3.92
CA PRO A 212 15.30 13.49 -3.24
C PRO A 212 14.11 14.16 -2.54
N ASN A 213 12.96 14.19 -3.21
CA ASN A 213 11.76 14.86 -2.72
C ASN A 213 11.17 14.17 -1.50
N VAL A 214 10.93 12.85 -1.59
CA VAL A 214 10.35 12.08 -0.49
C VAL A 214 11.34 11.98 0.68
N THR A 215 12.65 11.89 0.38
CA THR A 215 13.68 11.97 1.41
C THR A 215 13.60 13.30 2.15
N ASN A 216 13.60 14.44 1.45
CA ASN A 216 13.55 15.75 2.11
C ASN A 216 12.29 15.94 2.95
N ALA A 217 11.14 15.46 2.48
CA ALA A 217 9.90 15.48 3.24
C ALA A 217 9.99 14.62 4.52
N ALA A 218 10.58 13.43 4.45
CA ALA A 218 10.80 12.59 5.63
C ALA A 218 11.84 13.17 6.60
N LEU A 219 12.88 13.85 6.09
CA LEU A 219 13.85 14.58 6.92
C LEU A 219 13.18 15.75 7.65
N ALA A 220 12.22 16.43 7.02
CA ALA A 220 11.42 17.47 7.68
C ALA A 220 10.57 16.92 8.83
N ASP A 221 10.12 15.66 8.74
CA ASP A 221 9.45 14.94 9.84
C ASP A 221 10.41 14.45 10.94
N GLY A 222 11.72 14.64 10.77
CA GLY A 222 12.76 14.33 11.75
C GLY A 222 13.51 13.02 11.51
N PHE A 223 13.27 12.33 10.38
CA PHE A 223 14.14 11.21 10.01
C PHE A 223 15.58 11.71 9.81
N VAL A 224 16.55 10.84 10.06
CA VAL A 224 17.96 11.12 9.73
C VAL A 224 18.52 10.01 8.84
N ARG A 225 19.51 10.34 8.01
CA ARG A 225 20.13 9.34 7.13
C ARG A 225 20.89 8.32 7.97
N ARG A 226 20.96 7.07 7.50
CA ARG A 226 21.81 6.04 8.13
C ARG A 226 23.23 6.57 8.32
N PHE A 227 23.86 6.19 9.44
CA PHE A 227 25.14 6.71 9.95
C PHE A 227 25.14 8.15 10.50
N GLN A 228 24.01 8.87 10.46
CA GLN A 228 23.80 10.04 11.33
C GLN A 228 23.20 9.54 12.66
N CYS A 229 24.06 9.09 13.58
CA CYS A 229 23.61 8.40 14.78
C CYS A 229 22.71 9.29 15.66
N LEU A 230 21.59 8.71 16.12
CA LEU A 230 20.68 9.36 17.06
C LEU A 230 21.11 9.07 18.51
N PRO A 231 21.04 10.06 19.41
CA PRO A 231 21.39 9.89 20.82
C PRO A 231 20.40 8.96 21.54
N ASP A 232 20.76 8.52 22.75
CA ASP A 232 19.91 7.62 23.54
C ASP A 232 18.56 8.22 23.95
N SER A 233 18.43 9.55 23.95
CA SER A 233 17.15 10.25 24.13
C SER A 233 16.14 9.94 23.01
N GLU A 234 16.61 9.47 21.85
CA GLU A 234 15.78 9.15 20.69
C GLU A 234 15.27 7.71 20.66
N LYS A 235 15.58 6.90 21.67
CA LYS A 235 15.08 5.52 21.75
C LYS A 235 13.53 5.47 21.77
N PRO A 236 12.91 4.52 21.04
CA PRO A 236 13.53 3.58 20.11
C PRO A 236 13.92 4.25 18.79
N ARG A 237 15.10 3.90 18.27
CA ARG A 237 15.65 4.34 16.98
C ARG A 237 15.46 3.22 15.98
N TRP A 238 14.43 3.35 15.14
CA TRP A 238 14.10 2.35 14.14
C TRP A 238 15.00 2.50 12.92
N LEU A 239 15.54 1.38 12.42
CA LEU A 239 16.10 1.33 11.07
C LEU A 239 14.98 1.10 10.05
N THR A 240 14.93 1.99 9.07
CA THR A 240 13.93 1.99 8.01
C THR A 240 14.61 2.10 6.64
N ALA A 241 13.91 1.71 5.58
CA ALA A 241 14.38 1.83 4.20
C ALA A 241 13.30 2.47 3.34
N LEU A 242 13.68 3.42 2.48
CA LEU A 242 12.79 4.11 1.54
C LEU A 242 13.04 3.61 0.12
N VAL A 243 11.95 3.28 -0.57
CA VAL A 243 11.93 2.99 -2.00
C VAL A 243 10.83 3.78 -2.69
N ILE A 244 11.00 4.02 -3.99
CA ILE A 244 10.08 4.83 -4.79
C ILE A 244 9.64 4.05 -6.02
N TRP A 245 8.33 4.10 -6.31
CA TRP A 245 7.80 3.90 -7.65
C TRP A 245 7.88 5.25 -8.38
N PRO A 246 8.84 5.42 -9.31
CA PRO A 246 9.15 6.74 -9.85
C PRO A 246 7.93 7.42 -10.46
N GLY A 247 7.61 8.62 -9.97
CA GLY A 247 6.46 9.41 -10.40
C GLY A 247 5.13 9.07 -9.74
N TYR A 248 4.98 7.89 -9.12
CA TYR A 248 3.68 7.38 -8.71
C TYR A 248 3.53 7.14 -7.22
N ASP A 249 4.51 6.56 -6.52
CA ASP A 249 4.33 6.27 -5.09
C ASP A 249 5.63 6.08 -4.33
N PHE A 250 5.54 6.03 -3.00
CA PHE A 250 6.64 5.70 -2.11
C PHE A 250 6.32 4.52 -1.20
N HIS A 251 7.35 3.84 -0.73
CA HIS A 251 7.20 2.75 0.21
C HIS A 251 8.32 2.69 1.24
N TRP A 252 7.96 2.31 2.46
CA TRP A 252 8.86 2.19 3.59
C TRP A 252 8.85 0.79 4.21
N TYR A 253 10.05 0.31 4.53
CA TYR A 253 10.27 -0.91 5.30
C TYR A 253 10.81 -0.58 6.69
N ARG A 254 10.64 -1.51 7.64
CA ARG A 254 11.26 -1.47 8.97
C ARG A 254 11.97 -2.77 9.28
N LEU A 255 13.20 -2.67 9.76
CA LEU A 255 13.95 -3.83 10.23
C LEU A 255 13.34 -4.35 11.54
N GLN A 256 13.16 -5.67 11.63
CA GLN A 256 12.55 -6.36 12.76
C GLN A 256 13.59 -7.21 13.52
N SER A 257 13.23 -7.60 14.74
CA SER A 257 13.94 -8.65 15.47
C SER A 257 13.95 -9.94 14.64
N GLY A 258 15.11 -10.58 14.51
CA GLY A 258 15.30 -11.73 13.61
C GLY A 258 15.92 -11.38 12.26
N ASN A 259 16.38 -10.13 12.09
CA ASN A 259 17.15 -9.67 10.93
C ASN A 259 16.42 -9.84 9.58
N PHE A 260 15.13 -9.51 9.59
CA PHE A 260 14.30 -9.43 8.39
C PHE A 260 13.50 -8.13 8.42
N TRP A 261 12.94 -7.76 7.28
CA TRP A 261 12.20 -6.51 7.12
C TRP A 261 10.71 -6.79 7.03
N GLY A 262 9.95 -6.00 7.78
CA GLY A 262 8.50 -5.95 7.67
C GLY A 262 8.07 -4.68 6.94
N HIS A 263 6.87 -4.73 6.36
CA HIS A 263 6.26 -3.58 5.70
C HIS A 263 4.73 -3.70 5.66
N LYS A 264 4.07 -2.64 5.20
CA LYS A 264 2.61 -2.59 5.02
C LYS A 264 2.26 -1.87 3.71
N PRO A 265 1.88 -2.59 2.64
CA PRO A 265 1.44 -1.98 1.38
C PRO A 265 0.10 -1.27 1.52
N GLY A 266 0.11 0.04 1.78
CA GLY A 266 -1.12 0.84 1.77
C GLY A 266 -2.14 0.35 2.78
N SER A 267 -3.36 0.08 2.32
CA SER A 267 -4.47 -0.45 3.12
C SER A 267 -4.43 -1.98 3.30
N THR A 268 -3.43 -2.70 2.77
CA THR A 268 -3.34 -4.16 2.89
C THR A 268 -2.72 -4.60 4.24
N PRO A 269 -2.76 -5.91 4.59
CA PRO A 269 -2.12 -6.40 5.80
C PRO A 269 -0.62 -6.10 5.88
N ALA A 270 -0.13 -5.79 7.07
CA ALA A 270 1.28 -5.80 7.37
C ALA A 270 1.84 -7.23 7.25
N ARG A 271 3.01 -7.32 6.62
CA ARG A 271 3.66 -8.56 6.21
C ARG A 271 5.19 -8.39 6.19
N ASP A 272 5.91 -9.44 5.84
CA ASP A 272 7.38 -9.50 5.88
C ASP A 272 7.98 -10.28 4.71
N TYR A 273 7.21 -10.41 3.62
CA TYR A 273 7.62 -11.00 2.36
C TYR A 273 7.45 -10.03 1.20
N ASP A 274 8.25 -10.24 0.16
CA ASP A 274 8.31 -9.41 -1.04
C ASP A 274 7.25 -9.82 -2.07
N ASN A 275 7.28 -9.21 -3.26
CA ASN A 275 6.30 -9.49 -4.32
C ASN A 275 6.40 -10.91 -4.92
N SER A 276 7.46 -11.66 -4.61
CA SER A 276 7.61 -13.08 -4.98
C SER A 276 7.28 -14.04 -3.82
N GLY A 277 6.77 -13.53 -2.70
CA GLY A 277 6.47 -14.34 -1.51
C GLY A 277 7.70 -14.72 -0.69
N ASN A 278 8.87 -14.15 -0.98
CA ASN A 278 10.11 -14.43 -0.25
C ASN A 278 10.25 -13.51 0.97
N ARG A 279 10.73 -14.05 2.09
CA ARG A 279 11.05 -13.24 3.28
C ARG A 279 12.05 -12.13 2.93
N ILE A 280 11.75 -10.90 3.33
CA ILE A 280 12.60 -9.75 2.98
C ILE A 280 13.83 -9.71 3.92
N THR A 281 15.01 -9.99 3.38
CA THR A 281 16.29 -9.83 4.08
C THR A 281 17.00 -8.54 3.70
N ASN A 282 16.77 -8.01 2.50
CA ASN A 282 17.31 -6.75 2.01
C ASN A 282 16.27 -5.98 1.16
N PRO A 283 15.77 -4.82 1.62
CA PRO A 283 14.82 -3.99 0.87
C PRO A 283 15.38 -3.41 -0.43
N GLU A 284 16.71 -3.29 -0.55
CA GLU A 284 17.34 -2.77 -1.77
C GLU A 284 17.20 -3.74 -2.94
N THR A 285 17.28 -5.05 -2.66
CA THR A 285 17.39 -6.10 -3.69
C THR A 285 16.21 -7.07 -3.73
N CYS A 286 15.24 -7.00 -2.81
CA CYS A 286 14.06 -7.86 -2.85
C CYS A 286 13.14 -7.51 -4.04
N ASN A 287 12.17 -8.38 -4.36
CA ASN A 287 11.21 -8.09 -5.41
C ASN A 287 10.20 -7.02 -4.94
N ARG A 288 10.28 -5.83 -5.52
CA ARG A 288 9.43 -4.67 -5.20
C ARG A 288 8.51 -4.25 -6.34
N GLY A 289 8.45 -5.03 -7.43
CA GLY A 289 7.74 -4.66 -8.66
C GLY A 289 8.18 -3.28 -9.17
N ASN A 290 7.22 -2.37 -9.33
CA ASN A 290 7.46 -1.04 -9.88
C ASN A 290 8.15 -0.04 -8.94
N TYR A 291 8.35 -0.38 -7.66
CA TYR A 291 9.13 0.43 -6.73
C TYR A 291 10.61 0.15 -6.97
N ARG A 292 11.18 0.72 -8.03
CA ARG A 292 12.51 0.39 -8.55
C ARG A 292 13.62 1.18 -7.86
N ASP A 293 13.36 2.43 -7.48
CA ASP A 293 14.38 3.31 -6.92
C ASP A 293 14.59 3.01 -5.44
N PHE A 294 15.81 2.65 -5.05
CA PHE A 294 16.21 2.54 -3.65
C PHE A 294 16.85 3.86 -3.19
N CYS A 295 16.24 4.53 -2.22
CA CYS A 295 16.67 5.88 -1.80
C CYS A 295 17.61 5.88 -0.60
N GLY A 296 17.78 4.73 0.04
CA GLY A 296 18.64 4.54 1.19
C GLY A 296 17.92 4.14 2.47
N TYR A 297 18.72 4.05 3.51
CA TYR A 297 18.31 3.71 4.86
C TYR A 297 18.28 4.95 5.75
N PHE A 298 17.37 4.94 6.72
CA PHE A 298 17.13 6.06 7.62
C PHE A 298 16.88 5.58 9.05
N TYR A 299 17.25 6.40 10.03
CA TYR A 299 16.85 6.22 11.41
C TYR A 299 15.65 7.11 11.74
N ALA A 300 14.69 6.53 12.46
CA ALA A 300 13.55 7.25 13.03
C ALA A 300 13.56 7.10 14.55
N GLY A 301 13.86 8.20 15.24
CA GLY A 301 13.79 8.30 16.69
C GLY A 301 12.39 8.61 17.20
N ARG A 302 12.25 8.71 18.52
CA ARG A 302 10.97 9.07 19.16
C ARG A 302 10.48 10.47 18.81
N SER A 303 11.38 11.40 18.46
CA SER A 303 11.04 12.79 18.11
C SER A 303 10.43 12.93 16.72
N VAL A 304 10.51 11.89 15.88
CA VAL A 304 9.90 11.88 14.56
C VAL A 304 8.38 12.00 14.68
N VAL A 305 7.83 13.05 14.07
CA VAL A 305 6.39 13.31 14.01
C VAL A 305 5.92 13.11 12.58
N ILE A 306 5.02 12.14 12.40
CA ILE A 306 4.36 11.89 11.11
C ILE A 306 2.89 12.23 11.25
N ARG A 307 2.29 12.67 10.15
CA ARG A 307 0.84 12.87 10.06
C ARG A 307 0.33 12.20 8.84
#